data_AF-A0A9W8PXC1-F1
#
_entry.id   AF-A0A9W8PXC1-F1
#
_cell.length_a   1.000
_cell.length_b   1.000
_cell.length_c   1.000
_cell.angle_alpha   90.00
_cell.angle_beta   90.00
_cell.angle_gamma   90.00
#
_symmetry.space_group_name_H-M   'P 1'
#
loop_
_entity.id
_entity.type
_entity.pdbx_description
1 polymer ?
#
loop_
_entity_poly.entity_id
_entity_poly.type
_entity_poly.pdbx_seq_one_letter_code
_entity_poly.pdbx_strand_id
1 'polypeptide(L)'
;MNYVRDFHIYALGLWWMYQGLMALVDPKEHLNSQGIKPAKSSDDYNNSAPIYMLGVRDFSIGIFIVAHHYVDHLAAVLTLMAIMGFIKIGDAIVVIAAEEESTRKKAVQNLAWGAGLLGWLVFLANN
;
A
#
# COMPACT_ATOMS: atom_id res chain seq x y z
N MET A 1 9.73 -26.47 0.33
CA MET A 1 8.93 -25.43 1.00
C MET A 1 9.89 -24.45 1.63
N ASN A 2 9.88 -23.20 1.21
CA ASN A 2 10.77 -22.19 1.76
C ASN A 2 9.97 -21.36 2.78
N TYR A 3 9.85 -21.89 4.00
CA TYR A 3 8.98 -21.35 5.06
C TYR A 3 9.19 -19.86 5.32
N VAL A 4 10.42 -19.37 5.12
CA VAL A 4 10.74 -17.94 5.23
C VAL A 4 10.00 -17.13 4.17
N ARG A 5 10.10 -17.52 2.90
CA ARG A 5 9.39 -16.85 1.80
C ARG A 5 7.88 -16.86 2.04
N ASP A 6 7.35 -18.01 2.43
CA ASP A 6 5.91 -18.16 2.59
C ASP A 6 5.39 -17.24 3.71
N PHE A 7 6.11 -17.20 4.84
CA PHE A 7 5.83 -16.25 5.92
C PHE A 7 5.83 -14.79 5.44
N HIS A 8 6.82 -14.38 4.65
CA HIS A 8 6.93 -13.00 4.18
C HIS A 8 5.76 -12.62 3.27
N ILE A 9 5.34 -13.52 2.38
CA ILE A 9 4.23 -13.28 1.46
C ILE A 9 2.90 -13.21 2.22
N TYR A 10 2.64 -14.14 3.14
CA TYR A 10 1.43 -14.10 3.95
C TYR A 10 1.38 -12.89 4.88
N ALA A 11 2.50 -12.54 5.53
CA ALA A 11 2.60 -11.36 6.37
C ALA A 11 2.31 -10.08 5.57
N LEU A 12 2.85 -9.98 4.35
CA LEU A 12 2.57 -8.86 3.45
C LEU A 12 1.09 -8.80 3.08
N GLY A 13 0.50 -9.92 2.65
CA GLY A 13 -0.92 -9.98 2.29
C GLY A 13 -1.84 -9.56 3.45
N LEU A 14 -1.60 -10.12 4.65
CA LEU A 14 -2.33 -9.76 5.86
C LEU A 14 -2.14 -8.29 6.26
N TRP A 15 -0.95 -7.73 6.07
CA TRP A 15 -0.69 -6.31 6.31
C TRP A 15 -1.52 -5.42 5.39
N TRP A 16 -1.60 -5.73 4.10
CA TRP A 16 -2.44 -4.99 3.15
C TRP A 16 -3.93 -5.11 3.49
N MET A 17 -4.39 -6.30 3.91
CA MET A 17 -5.76 -6.48 4.41
C MET A 17 -6.03 -5.60 5.63
N TYR A 18 -5.10 -5.57 6.59
CA TYR A 18 -5.23 -4.74 7.79
C TYR A 18 -5.33 -3.25 7.46
N GLN A 19 -4.45 -2.74 6.59
CA GLN A 19 -4.49 -1.33 6.16
C GLN A 19 -5.80 -0.99 5.45
N GLY A 20 -6.24 -1.86 4.53
CA GLY A 20 -7.51 -1.69 3.84
C GLY A 20 -8.71 -1.69 4.80
N LEU A 21 -8.74 -2.61 5.75
CA LEU A 21 -9.79 -2.70 6.77
C LEU A 21 -9.83 -1.43 7.64
N MET A 22 -8.67 -0.94 8.10
CA MET A 22 -8.60 0.29 8.89
C MET A 22 -9.10 1.51 8.12
N ALA A 23 -8.79 1.61 6.83
CA ALA A 23 -9.31 2.69 5.98
C ALA A 23 -10.85 2.62 5.79
N LEU A 24 -11.44 1.41 5.85
CA LEU A 24 -12.89 1.21 5.76
C LEU A 24 -13.62 1.46 7.08
N VAL A 25 -13.01 1.10 8.21
CA VAL A 25 -13.62 1.21 9.55
C VAL A 25 -13.47 2.62 10.13
N ASP A 26 -12.27 3.19 10.07
CA ASP A 26 -12.01 4.56 10.54
C ASP A 26 -11.20 5.36 9.51
N PRO A 27 -11.87 5.91 8.48
CA PRO A 27 -11.20 6.68 7.44
C PRO A 27 -10.53 7.96 7.97
N LYS A 28 -11.00 8.52 9.09
CA LYS A 28 -10.45 9.76 9.68
C LYS A 28 -9.15 9.49 10.40
N GLU A 29 -9.12 8.46 11.24
CA GLU A 29 -7.90 8.04 11.92
C GLU A 29 -6.86 7.55 10.90
N HIS A 30 -7.30 6.84 9.86
CA HIS A 30 -6.44 6.40 8.77
C HIS A 30 -5.80 7.58 8.02
N LEU A 31 -6.58 8.62 7.64
CA LEU A 31 -6.05 9.85 7.04
C LEU A 31 -4.99 10.52 7.91
N ASN A 32 -5.27 10.62 9.22
CA ASN A 32 -4.39 11.29 10.17
C ASN A 32 -3.06 10.52 10.33
N SER A 33 -3.13 9.18 10.37
CA SER A 33 -1.94 8.32 10.38
C SER A 33 -1.09 8.43 9.10
N GLN A 34 -1.72 8.77 7.96
CA GLN A 34 -1.03 9.05 6.70
C GLN A 34 -0.48 10.48 6.63
N GLY A 35 -0.60 11.28 7.69
CA GLY A 35 -0.10 12.65 7.76
C GLY A 35 -0.91 13.65 6.94
N ILE A 36 -2.10 13.27 6.47
CA ILE A 36 -3.02 14.16 5.77
C ILE A 36 -3.86 14.83 6.85
N LYS A 37 -3.55 16.09 7.17
CA LYS A 37 -4.40 16.88 8.06
C LYS A 37 -5.77 17.06 7.38
N PRO A 38 -6.88 16.84 8.10
CA PRO A 38 -8.20 17.17 7.56
C PRO A 38 -8.18 18.66 7.19
N ALA A 39 -8.39 18.96 5.91
CA ALA A 39 -8.63 20.33 5.49
C ALA A 39 -9.83 20.85 6.31
N LYS A 40 -9.64 22.03 6.90
CA LYS A 40 -10.61 22.90 7.58
C LYS A 40 -12.07 22.46 7.45
N SER A 41 -12.77 22.37 8.58
CA SER A 41 -14.22 22.24 8.75
C SER A 41 -15.04 22.76 7.54
N SER A 42 -15.25 21.91 6.55
CA SER A 42 -16.43 22.00 5.71
C SER A 42 -17.28 20.80 6.08
N ASP A 43 -18.57 21.04 6.27
CA ASP A 43 -19.60 20.09 6.66
C ASP A 43 -19.84 18.97 5.63
N ASP A 44 -18.81 18.58 4.87
CA ASP A 44 -18.87 17.68 3.74
C ASP A 44 -18.26 16.33 4.11
N TYR A 45 -18.92 15.66 5.07
CA TYR A 45 -18.70 14.25 5.41
C TYR A 45 -18.84 13.33 4.18
N ASN A 46 -19.39 13.85 3.07
CA ASN A 46 -19.66 13.16 1.82
C ASN A 46 -18.42 12.89 0.94
N ASN A 47 -17.29 13.57 1.10
CA ASN A 47 -16.13 13.35 0.21
C ASN A 47 -15.09 12.33 0.76
N SER A 48 -15.57 11.31 1.48
CA SER A 48 -14.75 10.20 1.97
C SER A 48 -14.52 9.10 0.92
N ALA A 49 -15.19 9.19 -0.24
CA ALA A 49 -15.14 8.21 -1.32
C ALA A 49 -13.71 7.82 -1.76
N PRO A 50 -12.75 8.75 -1.88
CA PRO A 50 -11.37 8.38 -2.22
C PRO A 50 -10.70 7.47 -1.19
N ILE A 51 -11.04 7.61 0.10
CA ILE A 51 -10.47 6.82 1.19
C ILE A 51 -11.08 5.42 1.19
N TYR A 52 -12.39 5.32 0.98
CA TYR A 52 -13.04 4.02 0.85
C TYR A 52 -12.53 3.26 -0.39
N MET A 53 -12.31 3.94 -1.52
CA MET A 53 -11.69 3.33 -2.70
C MET A 53 -10.27 2.84 -2.41
N LEU A 54 -9.47 3.61 -1.66
CA LEU A 54 -8.14 3.20 -1.20
C LEU A 54 -8.22 1.95 -0.32
N GLY A 55 -9.16 1.94 0.63
CA GLY A 55 -9.37 0.83 1.55
C GLY A 55 -9.78 -0.45 0.85
N VAL A 56 -10.76 -0.38 -0.07
CA VAL A 56 -11.16 -1.52 -0.90
C VAL A 56 -9.99 -2.03 -1.74
N ARG A 57 -9.21 -1.13 -2.35
CA ARG A 57 -8.03 -1.50 -3.13
C ARG A 57 -7.02 -2.27 -2.28
N ASP A 58 -6.64 -1.72 -1.13
CA ASP A 58 -5.61 -2.30 -0.27
C ASP A 58 -6.06 -3.64 0.32
N PHE A 59 -7.34 -3.73 0.72
CA PHE A 59 -7.94 -4.97 1.17
C PHE A 59 -7.96 -6.04 0.07
N SER A 60 -8.36 -5.67 -1.15
CA SER A 60 -8.42 -6.56 -2.31
C SER A 60 -7.03 -7.06 -2.73
N ILE A 61 -6.02 -6.19 -2.68
CA ILE A 61 -4.62 -6.56 -2.91
C ILE A 61 -4.16 -7.60 -1.88
N GLY A 62 -4.48 -7.38 -0.61
CA GLY A 62 -4.15 -8.31 0.45
C GLY A 62 -4.77 -9.70 0.24
N ILE A 63 -6.07 -9.74 -0.10
CA ILE A 63 -6.75 -10.99 -0.49
C ILE A 63 -6.06 -11.64 -1.69
N PHE A 64 -5.76 -10.87 -2.73
CA PHE A 64 -5.10 -11.38 -3.93
C PHE A 64 -3.78 -12.06 -3.60
N ILE A 65 -2.94 -11.41 -2.79
CA ILE A 65 -1.63 -11.95 -2.37
C ILE A 65 -1.81 -13.28 -1.62
N VAL A 66 -2.68 -13.31 -0.61
CA VAL A 66 -2.92 -14.52 0.20
C VAL A 66 -3.48 -15.65 -0.66
N ALA A 67 -4.49 -15.37 -1.47
CA ALA A 67 -5.16 -16.38 -2.29
C ALA A 67 -4.24 -16.96 -3.37
N HIS A 68 -3.49 -16.11 -4.09
CA HIS A 68 -2.59 -16.57 -5.14
C HIS A 68 -1.37 -17.28 -4.57
N HIS A 69 -0.89 -16.88 -3.39
CA HIS A 69 0.18 -17.63 -2.73
C HIS A 69 -0.30 -18.99 -2.21
N TYR A 70 -1.53 -19.08 -1.70
CA TYR A 70 -2.13 -20.34 -1.24
C TYR A 70 -2.26 -21.39 -2.35
N VAL A 71 -2.46 -20.96 -3.60
CA VAL A 71 -2.48 -21.84 -4.78
C VAL A 71 -1.12 -21.93 -5.48
N ASP A 72 -0.03 -21.62 -4.77
CA ASP A 72 1.37 -21.67 -5.24
C ASP A 72 1.69 -20.83 -6.49
N HIS A 73 0.88 -19.79 -6.76
CA HIS A 73 1.04 -18.93 -7.93
C HIS A 73 1.95 -17.72 -7.65
N LEU A 74 3.19 -18.00 -7.28
CA LEU A 74 4.19 -17.02 -6.86
C LEU A 74 4.40 -15.90 -7.89
N ALA A 75 4.41 -16.22 -9.18
CA ALA A 75 4.61 -15.24 -10.26
C ALA A 75 3.57 -14.10 -10.20
N ALA A 76 2.30 -14.41 -9.93
CA ALA A 76 1.25 -13.38 -9.82
C ALA A 76 1.48 -12.44 -8.63
N VAL A 77 1.91 -13.00 -7.49
CA VAL A 77 2.24 -12.22 -6.29
C VAL A 77 3.42 -11.29 -6.56
N LEU A 78 4.49 -11.80 -7.17
CA LEU A 78 5.67 -11.01 -7.53
C LEU A 78 5.31 -9.91 -8.54
N THR A 79 4.52 -10.21 -9.57
CA THR A 79 4.06 -9.20 -10.54
C THR A 79 3.26 -8.10 -9.86
N LEU A 80 2.33 -8.44 -8.97
CA LEU A 80 1.55 -7.45 -8.25
C LEU A 80 2.44 -6.57 -7.35
N MET A 81 3.42 -7.16 -6.65
CA MET A 81 4.40 -6.38 -5.88
C MET A 81 5.22 -5.44 -6.76
N ALA A 82 5.62 -5.86 -7.97
CA ALA A 82 6.32 -5.00 -8.91
C ALA A 82 5.47 -3.78 -9.28
N ILE A 83 4.23 -4.03 -9.68
CA ILE A 83 3.27 -2.97 -10.05
C ILE A 83 3.08 -2.00 -8.90
N MET A 84 2.85 -2.50 -7.69
CA MET A 84 2.68 -1.68 -6.49
C MET A 84 3.93 -0.87 -6.15
N GLY A 85 5.12 -1.46 -6.32
CA GLY A 85 6.40 -0.77 -6.16
C GLY A 85 6.52 0.43 -7.09
N PHE A 86 6.21 0.25 -8.38
CA PHE A 86 6.23 1.33 -9.37
C PHE A 86 5.16 2.40 -9.11
N ILE A 87 3.94 2.00 -8.73
CA ILE A 87 2.88 2.96 -8.36
C ILE A 87 3.37 3.86 -7.22
N LYS A 88 4.00 3.29 -6.18
CA LYS A 88 4.51 4.07 -5.05
C LYS A 88 5.65 5.02 -5.45
N ILE A 89 6.55 4.60 -6.33
CA ILE A 89 7.57 5.50 -6.87
C ILE A 89 6.92 6.63 -7.70
N GLY A 90 5.94 6.30 -8.53
CA GLY A 90 5.16 7.27 -9.30
C GLY A 90 4.47 8.30 -8.40
N ASP A 91 3.78 7.85 -7.36
CA ASP A 91 3.16 8.71 -6.35
C ASP A 91 4.18 9.67 -5.73
N ALA A 92 5.40 9.19 -5.42
CA ALA A 92 6.45 10.03 -4.87
C ALA A 92 6.92 11.10 -5.86
N ILE A 93 7.10 10.75 -7.15
CA ILE A 93 7.48 11.71 -8.19
C ILE A 93 6.42 12.80 -8.31
N VAL A 94 5.13 12.44 -8.35
CA VAL A 94 4.01 13.38 -8.41
C VAL A 94 4.02 14.32 -7.21
N VAL A 95 4.23 13.78 -6.00
CA VAL A 95 4.27 14.60 -4.77
C VAL A 95 5.48 15.54 -4.75
N ILE A 96 6.65 15.10 -5.22
CA ILE A 96 7.85 15.96 -5.31
C ILE A 96 7.61 17.09 -6.31
N ALA A 97 6.99 16.80 -7.45
CA ALA A 97 6.70 17.79 -8.49
C ALA A 97 5.68 18.86 -8.07
N ALA A 98 4.88 18.59 -7.03
CA ALA A 98 3.91 19.55 -6.50
C ALA A 98 4.54 20.67 -5.62
N GLU A 99 5.85 20.62 -5.36
CA GLU A 99 6.66 21.63 -4.64
C GLU A 99 6.13 22.07 -3.25
N GLU A 100 5.28 21.26 -2.62
CA GLU A 100 4.72 21.60 -1.30
C GLU A 100 5.56 20.99 -0.16
N GLU A 101 6.20 21.84 0.65
CA GLU A 101 7.11 21.40 1.72
C GLU A 101 6.44 20.45 2.74
N SER A 102 5.14 20.63 2.97
CA SER A 102 4.29 19.79 3.82
C SER A 102 4.20 18.33 3.35
N THR A 103 4.47 18.08 2.07
CA THR A 103 4.29 16.77 1.41
C THR A 103 5.60 15.99 1.24
N ARG A 104 6.75 16.60 1.52
CA ARG A 104 8.08 15.97 1.37
C ARG A 104 8.21 14.66 2.16
N LYS A 105 7.62 14.60 3.36
CA LYS A 105 7.61 13.37 4.17
C LYS A 105 6.87 12.23 3.46
N LYS A 106 5.77 12.53 2.79
CA LYS A 106 4.95 11.56 2.06
C LYS A 106 5.66 11.05 0.81
N ALA A 107 6.38 11.92 0.10
CA ALA A 107 7.24 11.52 -1.01
C ALA A 107 8.32 10.52 -0.57
N VAL A 108 9.04 10.82 0.52
CA VAL A 108 10.06 9.91 1.07
C VAL A 108 9.45 8.57 1.48
N GLN A 109 8.29 8.58 2.13
CA GLN A 109 7.59 7.36 2.52
C GLN A 109 7.19 6.52 1.29
N ASN A 110 6.65 7.15 0.25
CA ASN A 110 6.28 6.47 -0.98
C ASN A 110 7.51 5.89 -1.71
N LEU A 111 8.63 6.62 -1.78
CA LEU A 111 9.89 6.11 -2.31
C LEU A 111 10.40 4.90 -1.51
N ALA A 112 10.39 4.99 -0.18
CA ALA A 112 10.84 3.91 0.69
C ALA A 112 9.98 2.64 0.51
N TRP A 113 8.66 2.79 0.44
CA TRP A 113 7.76 1.66 0.16
C TRP A 113 7.98 1.10 -1.24
N GLY A 114 8.13 1.96 -2.25
CA GLY A 114 8.35 1.52 -3.63
C GLY A 114 9.65 0.74 -3.79
N ALA A 115 10.76 1.30 -3.32
CA ALA A 115 12.06 0.63 -3.32
C ALA A 115 12.06 -0.63 -2.44
N GLY A 116 11.38 -0.58 -1.29
CA GLY A 116 11.22 -1.72 -0.39
C GLY A 116 10.49 -2.87 -1.07
N LEU A 117 9.37 -2.63 -1.74
CA LEU A 117 8.62 -3.65 -2.48
C LEU A 117 9.43 -4.25 -3.62
N LEU A 118 10.17 -3.44 -4.39
CA LEU A 118 11.00 -3.93 -5.48
C LEU A 118 12.22 -4.73 -4.97
N GLY A 119 12.87 -4.28 -3.89
CA GLY A 119 13.96 -5.01 -3.25
C GLY A 119 13.48 -6.33 -2.65
N TRP A 120 12.33 -6.32 -1.99
CA TRP A 120 11.70 -7.49 -1.42
C TRP A 120 11.28 -8.48 -2.51
N LEU A 121 10.79 -8.00 -3.65
CA LEU A 121 10.52 -8.81 -4.82
C LEU A 121 11.78 -9.55 -5.29
N VAL A 122 12.92 -8.86 -5.43
CA VAL A 122 14.18 -9.49 -5.87
C VAL A 122 14.63 -10.54 -4.85
N PHE A 123 14.48 -10.27 -3.56
CA PHE A 123 14.78 -11.23 -2.50
C PHE A 123 13.90 -12.49 -2.60
N LEU A 124 12.58 -12.34 -2.75
CA LEU A 124 11.65 -13.48 -2.85
C LEU A 124 11.72 -14.22 -4.18
N ALA A 125 12.18 -13.58 -5.25
CA ALA A 125 12.37 -14.22 -6.55
C ALA A 125 13.60 -15.16 -6.56
N ASN A 126 14.62 -14.84 -5.76
CA ASN A 126 15.88 -15.57 -5.70
C ASN A 126 15.92 -16.66 -4.60
N ASN A 127 14.93 -16.70 -3.71
CA ASN A 127 14.82 -17.63 -2.59
C ASN A 127 13.52 -18.44 -2.68
#